data_AF-A0A151K1I0-F1
#
_entry.id   AF-A0A151K1I0-F1
#
_cell.length_a   1.000
_cell.length_b   1.000
_cell.length_c   1.000
_cell.angle_alpha   90.00
_cell.angle_beta   90.00
_cell.angle_gamma   90.00
#
_symmetry.space_group_name_H-M   'P 1'
#
loop_
_entity.id
_entity.type
_entity.pdbx_description
1 polymer ?
#
loop_
_entity_poly.entity_id
_entity_poly.type
_entity_poly.pdbx_seq_one_letter_code
_entity_poly.pdbx_strand_id
1 'polypeptide(L)'
;IYGNEIVDNLANSAARGVDPPEDLPIPFTDARKTVRDHAKRTFSGWLRDAAKFKGVKHAELYQDCSLRPWFYSKSLEREEIVLVNRIRSNHYNLNESLHRKGMTASAACHCGHERQDVNHIIFDCPESRNKSEYLLNFLLKKYPHSSTNDIFLLLKKPSVGLCRRLLALFKSLGIRL
;
A
#
# COMPACT_ATOMS: atom_id res chain seq x y z
N ILE A 1 8.12 -20.10 47.70
CA ILE A 1 9.37 -20.43 48.44
C ILE A 1 9.88 -19.13 49.04
N TYR A 2 9.87 -18.98 50.37
CA TYR A 2 10.12 -17.74 51.10
C TYR A 2 11.55 -17.16 50.90
N GLY A 3 12.52 -17.99 50.53
CA GLY A 3 13.91 -17.56 50.29
C GLY A 3 14.16 -16.81 48.98
N ASN A 4 13.29 -16.93 47.97
CA ASN A 4 13.52 -16.27 46.68
C ASN A 4 13.46 -14.75 46.79
N GLU A 5 12.54 -14.22 47.61
CA GLU A 5 12.39 -12.78 47.77
C GLU A 5 13.60 -12.15 48.47
N ILE A 6 14.24 -12.88 49.39
CA ILE A 6 15.47 -12.43 50.07
C ILE A 6 16.64 -12.42 49.08
N VAL A 7 16.76 -13.47 48.25
CA VAL A 7 17.81 -13.56 47.22
C VAL A 7 17.63 -12.48 46.15
N ASP A 8 16.40 -12.23 45.68
CA ASP A 8 16.12 -11.17 44.71
C ASP A 8 16.37 -9.77 45.27
N ASN A 9 16.05 -9.54 46.56
CA ASN A 9 16.35 -8.28 47.23
C ASN A 9 17.85 -8.06 47.41
N LEU A 10 18.60 -9.10 47.78
CA LEU A 10 20.07 -9.05 47.88
C LEU A 10 20.71 -8.79 46.50
N ALA A 11 20.25 -9.49 45.45
CA ALA A 11 20.73 -9.31 44.09
C ALA A 11 20.46 -7.89 43.57
N ASN A 12 19.25 -7.35 43.79
CA ASN A 12 18.90 -5.98 43.43
C ASN A 12 19.71 -4.94 44.21
N SER A 13 19.98 -5.19 45.49
CA SER A 13 20.78 -4.28 46.32
C SER A 13 22.25 -4.26 45.87
N ALA A 14 22.81 -5.43 45.54
CA ALA A 14 24.16 -5.55 45.00
C ALA A 14 24.30 -4.90 43.61
N ALA A 15 23.31 -5.08 42.73
CA ALA A 15 23.29 -4.47 41.40
C ALA A 15 23.21 -2.94 41.43
N ARG A 16 22.65 -2.35 42.50
CA ARG A 16 22.56 -0.89 42.68
C ARG A 16 23.82 -0.27 43.30
N GLY A 17 24.67 -1.07 43.94
CA GLY A 17 25.87 -0.60 44.68
C GLY A 17 27.16 -0.67 43.88
N VAL A 18 27.13 -1.21 42.66
CA VAL A 18 28.27 -1.29 41.75
C VAL A 18 27.98 -0.34 40.59
N ASP A 19 28.84 0.66 40.39
CA ASP A 19 28.78 1.46 39.17
C ASP A 19 28.88 0.49 37.98
N PRO A 20 27.95 0.57 37.01
CA PRO A 20 28.03 -0.29 35.84
C PRO A 20 29.41 -0.10 35.21
N PRO A 21 30.10 -1.18 34.80
CA PRO A 21 31.38 -1.05 34.10
C PRO A 21 31.23 -0.05 32.96
N GLU A 22 32.10 0.95 32.90
CA GLU A 22 32.05 2.03 31.90
C GLU A 22 31.99 1.49 30.46
N ASP A 23 32.52 0.29 30.23
CA ASP A 23 32.62 -0.38 28.94
C ASP A 23 31.80 -1.69 28.85
N LEU A 24 30.57 -1.73 29.38
CA LEU A 24 29.67 -2.86 29.10
C LEU A 24 29.37 -2.94 27.58
N PRO A 25 29.87 -3.97 26.86
CA PRO A 25 29.67 -4.05 25.43
C PRO A 25 28.20 -4.34 25.13
N ILE A 26 27.56 -3.43 24.40
CA ILE A 26 26.17 -3.61 23.97
C ILE A 26 26.11 -4.83 23.04
N PRO A 27 25.25 -5.83 23.33
CA PRO A 27 25.06 -6.95 22.42
C PRO A 27 24.73 -6.46 21.01
N PHE A 28 25.36 -7.05 20.00
CA PHE A 28 25.17 -6.65 18.60
C PHE A 28 23.68 -6.64 18.19
N THR A 29 22.87 -7.55 18.75
CA THR A 29 21.43 -7.62 18.51
C THR A 29 20.70 -6.35 18.95
N ASP A 30 21.10 -5.77 20.07
CA ASP A 30 20.47 -4.58 20.66
C ASP A 30 20.93 -3.32 19.95
N ALA A 31 22.22 -3.23 19.61
CA ALA A 31 22.75 -2.17 18.75
C ALA A 31 22.04 -2.16 17.38
N ARG A 32 21.90 -3.34 16.74
CA ARG A 32 21.21 -3.50 15.45
C ARG A 32 19.73 -3.12 15.54
N LYS A 33 19.04 -3.50 16.61
CA LYS A 33 17.65 -3.13 16.85
C LYS A 33 17.50 -1.62 16.97
N THR A 34 18.38 -0.98 17.75
CA THR A 34 18.39 0.47 17.95
C THR A 34 18.55 1.23 16.64
N VAL A 35 19.51 0.84 15.80
CA VAL A 35 19.73 1.44 14.48
C VAL A 35 18.51 1.25 13.58
N ARG A 36 17.94 0.04 13.55
CA ARG A 36 16.75 -0.27 12.75
C ARG A 36 15.55 0.57 13.17
N ASP A 37 15.32 0.69 14.47
CA ASP A 37 14.19 1.44 15.03
C ASP A 37 14.35 2.93 14.77
N HIS A 38 15.57 3.46 14.88
CA HIS A 38 15.88 4.84 14.51
C HIS A 38 15.60 5.07 13.01
N ALA A 39 16.16 4.25 12.12
CA ALA A 39 15.93 4.36 10.68
C ALA A 39 14.43 4.29 10.32
N LYS A 40 13.68 3.38 10.96
CA LYS A 40 12.22 3.27 10.78
C LYS A 40 11.49 4.53 11.20
N ARG A 41 11.82 5.11 12.37
CA ARG A 41 11.21 6.35 12.87
C ARG A 41 11.51 7.53 11.95
N THR A 42 12.76 7.70 11.57
CA THR A 42 13.20 8.78 10.67
C THR A 42 12.51 8.69 9.31
N PHE A 43 12.52 7.51 8.69
CA PHE A 43 11.85 7.29 7.40
C PHE A 43 10.33 7.50 7.49
N SER A 44 9.70 7.02 8.56
CA SER A 44 8.27 7.19 8.78
C SER A 44 7.89 8.66 9.02
N GLY A 45 8.75 9.43 9.70
CA GLY A 45 8.62 10.89 9.83
C GLY A 45 8.66 11.58 8.48
N TRP A 46 9.75 11.35 7.73
CA TRP A 46 9.92 11.88 6.38
C TRP A 46 8.76 11.52 5.45
N LEU A 47 8.30 10.26 5.46
CA LEU A 47 7.21 9.80 4.61
C LEU A 47 5.89 10.51 4.93
N ARG A 48 5.58 10.72 6.23
CA ARG A 48 4.40 11.50 6.65
C ARG A 48 4.48 12.96 6.21
N ASP A 49 5.66 13.57 6.26
CA ASP A 49 5.84 14.95 5.81
C ASP A 49 5.73 15.07 4.29
N ALA A 50 6.34 14.15 3.55
CA ALA A 50 6.20 14.08 2.10
C ALA A 50 4.75 13.86 1.67
N ALA A 51 4.01 13.02 2.41
CA ALA A 51 2.60 12.71 2.16
C ALA A 51 1.66 13.92 2.24
N LYS A 52 2.07 15.03 2.86
CA LYS A 52 1.29 16.29 2.90
C LYS A 52 1.16 16.95 1.53
N PHE A 53 2.12 16.70 0.64
CA PHE A 53 2.21 17.37 -0.66
C PHE A 53 2.29 16.40 -1.84
N LYS A 54 2.81 15.18 -1.62
CA LYS A 54 3.07 14.19 -2.67
C LYS A 54 2.44 12.86 -2.29
N GLY A 55 1.75 12.24 -3.26
CA GLY A 55 1.14 10.94 -3.03
C GLY A 55 0.06 10.95 -1.95
N VAL A 56 -0.59 12.10 -1.71
CA VAL A 56 -1.62 12.31 -0.66
C VAL A 56 -2.65 11.18 -0.67
N LYS A 57 -3.26 10.90 -1.83
CA LYS A 57 -4.25 9.81 -1.99
C LYS A 57 -3.66 8.43 -1.63
N HIS A 58 -2.40 8.18 -1.99
CA HIS A 58 -1.75 6.93 -1.60
C HIS A 58 -1.53 6.89 -0.09
N ALA A 59 -1.09 7.98 0.52
CA ALA A 59 -0.91 8.06 1.95
C ALA A 59 -2.23 7.79 2.70
N GLU A 60 -3.31 8.45 2.31
CA GLU A 60 -4.64 8.32 2.92
C GLU A 60 -5.24 6.91 2.80
N LEU A 61 -5.05 6.25 1.66
CA LEU A 61 -5.72 4.98 1.39
C LEU A 61 -4.85 3.76 1.72
N TYR A 62 -3.53 3.89 1.63
CA TYR A 62 -2.62 2.75 1.45
C TYR A 62 -1.39 2.75 2.35
N GLN A 63 -1.07 3.86 3.01
CA GLN A 63 0.06 3.90 3.92
C GLN A 63 -0.21 3.01 5.13
N ASP A 64 0.71 2.07 5.35
CA ASP A 64 0.67 1.10 6.43
C ASP A 64 2.06 1.06 7.09
N CYS A 65 2.09 0.80 8.39
CA CYS A 65 3.32 0.63 9.18
C CYS A 65 3.87 -0.81 9.13
N SER A 66 3.21 -1.70 8.38
CA SER A 66 3.65 -3.08 8.14
C SER A 66 5.04 -3.13 7.49
N LEU A 67 5.86 -4.06 7.97
CA LEU A 67 7.16 -4.40 7.36
C LEU A 67 7.00 -5.29 6.12
N ARG A 68 5.80 -5.82 5.89
CA ARG A 68 5.48 -6.70 4.76
C ARG A 68 4.70 -5.91 3.71
N PRO A 69 5.02 -6.07 2.41
CA PRO A 69 4.22 -5.48 1.35
C PRO A 69 2.79 -6.07 1.36
N TRP A 70 1.83 -5.31 0.83
CA TRP A 70 0.41 -5.70 0.79
C TRP A 70 0.13 -7.04 0.07
N PHE A 71 1.07 -7.49 -0.78
CA PHE A 71 0.99 -8.73 -1.54
C PHE A 71 1.80 -9.89 -0.94
N TYR A 72 2.43 -9.72 0.24
CA TYR A 72 3.38 -10.70 0.82
C TYR A 72 2.86 -12.15 0.86
N SER A 73 1.57 -12.36 1.15
CA SER A 73 0.94 -13.68 1.25
C SER A 73 -0.10 -13.91 0.16
N LYS A 74 0.05 -13.28 -1.01
CA LYS A 74 -0.86 -13.42 -2.15
C LYS A 74 -0.13 -14.12 -3.28
N SER A 75 -0.76 -15.14 -3.86
CA SER A 75 -0.31 -15.72 -5.12
C SER A 75 -0.67 -14.77 -6.26
N LEU A 76 0.24 -13.83 -6.55
CA LEU A 76 0.11 -12.83 -7.60
C LEU A 76 1.35 -12.84 -8.49
N GLU A 77 1.13 -12.72 -9.78
CA GLU A 77 2.16 -12.50 -10.78
C GLU A 77 2.69 -11.06 -10.70
N ARG A 78 3.93 -10.88 -11.17
CA ARG A 78 4.60 -9.57 -11.18
C ARG A 78 3.76 -8.49 -11.86
N GLU A 79 3.15 -8.80 -13.00
CA GLU A 79 2.32 -7.85 -13.74
C GLU A 79 1.08 -7.40 -12.95
N GLU A 80 0.45 -8.31 -12.20
CA GLU A 80 -0.72 -8.00 -11.36
C GLU A 80 -0.30 -7.05 -10.23
N ILE A 81 0.86 -7.29 -9.61
CA ILE A 81 1.43 -6.44 -8.56
C ILE A 81 1.76 -5.05 -9.12
N VAL A 82 2.41 -4.99 -10.29
CA VAL A 82 2.79 -3.74 -10.95
C VAL A 82 1.56 -2.90 -11.29
N LEU A 83 0.54 -3.50 -11.91
CA LEU A 83 -0.70 -2.79 -12.24
C LEU A 83 -1.34 -2.21 -10.99
N VAL A 84 -1.52 -3.01 -9.94
CA VAL A 84 -2.18 -2.55 -8.72
C VAL A 84 -1.38 -1.44 -8.06
N ASN A 85 -0.05 -1.53 -7.99
CA ASN A 85 0.78 -0.45 -7.44
C ASN A 85 0.69 0.84 -8.27
N ARG A 86 0.62 0.73 -9.60
CA ARG A 86 0.42 1.87 -10.50
C ARG A 86 -0.95 2.52 -10.29
N ILE A 87 -2.02 1.73 -10.18
CA ILE A 87 -3.36 2.25 -9.85
C ILE A 87 -3.35 2.92 -8.49
N ARG A 88 -2.83 2.26 -7.44
CA ARG A 88 -2.76 2.80 -6.08
C ARG A 88 -1.98 4.11 -5.98
N SER A 89 -0.93 4.24 -6.77
CA SER A 89 -0.13 5.46 -6.82
C SER A 89 -0.75 6.54 -7.73
N ASN A 90 -1.85 6.24 -8.43
CA ASN A 90 -2.46 7.11 -9.42
C ASN A 90 -1.53 7.41 -10.62
N HIS A 91 -0.74 6.42 -11.03
CA HIS A 91 0.25 6.48 -12.12
C HIS A 91 0.03 5.35 -13.14
N TYR A 92 -0.96 5.51 -14.02
CA TYR A 92 -1.31 4.54 -15.08
C TYR A 92 -1.42 5.23 -16.45
N ASN A 93 -1.58 4.45 -17.52
CA ASN A 93 -1.57 4.95 -18.91
C ASN A 93 -2.99 5.22 -19.44
N LEU A 94 -3.76 6.02 -18.72
CA LEU A 94 -5.05 6.58 -19.17
C LEU A 94 -4.93 8.10 -19.32
N ASN A 95 -5.78 8.72 -20.15
CA ASN A 95 -5.63 10.13 -20.52
C ASN A 95 -5.56 11.07 -19.32
N GLU A 96 -6.33 10.85 -18.26
CA GLU A 96 -6.26 11.71 -17.07
C GLU A 96 -4.86 11.68 -16.41
N SER A 97 -4.25 10.50 -16.27
CA SER A 97 -2.91 10.37 -15.68
C SER A 97 -1.80 10.87 -16.62
N LEU A 98 -2.00 10.76 -17.93
CA LEU A 98 -1.05 11.25 -18.95
C LEU A 98 -1.11 12.77 -19.09
N HIS A 99 -2.31 13.35 -19.05
CA HIS A 99 -2.55 14.79 -19.13
C HIS A 99 -1.92 15.53 -17.96
N ARG A 100 -2.05 15.01 -16.73
CA ARG A 100 -1.34 15.57 -15.55
C ARG A 100 0.18 15.64 -15.71
N LYS A 101 0.76 14.88 -16.64
CA LYS A 101 2.20 14.84 -16.93
C LYS A 101 2.55 15.58 -18.23
N GLY A 102 1.58 16.25 -18.87
CA GLY A 102 1.77 16.94 -20.14
C GLY A 102 2.04 16.00 -21.33
N MET A 103 1.68 14.71 -21.23
CA MET A 103 1.92 13.73 -22.31
C MET A 103 0.77 13.66 -23.31
N THR A 104 -0.42 14.13 -22.93
CA THR A 104 -1.59 14.26 -23.81
C THR A 104 -2.17 15.67 -23.66
N ALA A 105 -2.78 16.18 -24.72
CA ALA A 105 -3.38 17.52 -24.73
C ALA A 105 -4.69 17.61 -23.93
N SER A 106 -5.34 16.48 -23.65
CA SER A 106 -6.59 16.40 -22.91
C SER A 106 -6.63 15.18 -22.00
N ALA A 107 -7.35 15.32 -20.88
CA ALA A 107 -7.70 14.24 -19.96
C ALA A 107 -8.94 13.45 -20.41
N ALA A 108 -9.69 13.96 -21.38
CA ALA A 108 -10.99 13.43 -21.79
C ALA A 108 -10.90 12.01 -22.36
N CYS A 109 -11.98 11.26 -22.18
CA CYS A 109 -12.18 9.96 -22.81
C CYS A 109 -12.76 10.14 -24.23
N HIS A 110 -12.44 9.21 -25.14
CA HIS A 110 -12.99 9.23 -26.51
C HIS A 110 -14.52 9.11 -26.53
N CYS A 111 -15.11 8.51 -25.48
CA CYS A 111 -16.55 8.42 -25.32
C CYS A 111 -17.23 9.77 -24.99
N GLY A 112 -16.47 10.85 -24.84
CA GLY A 112 -16.96 12.20 -24.50
C GLY A 112 -16.94 12.55 -23.02
N HIS A 113 -16.55 11.63 -22.13
CA HIS A 113 -16.42 11.93 -20.71
C HIS A 113 -15.22 12.86 -20.43
N GLU A 114 -15.38 13.80 -19.51
CA GLU A 114 -14.38 14.84 -19.19
C GLU A 114 -13.00 14.30 -18.80
N ARG A 115 -12.97 13.13 -18.15
CA ARG A 115 -11.76 12.50 -17.61
C ARG A 115 -11.79 11.00 -17.85
N GLN A 116 -10.78 10.49 -18.53
CA GLN A 116 -10.55 9.06 -18.67
C GLN A 116 -9.69 8.58 -17.49
N ASP A 117 -10.33 8.30 -16.35
CA ASP A 117 -9.68 7.68 -15.21
C ASP A 117 -10.06 6.19 -15.08
N VAL A 118 -9.44 5.52 -14.11
CA VAL A 118 -9.65 4.08 -13.90
C VAL A 118 -11.08 3.74 -13.44
N ASN A 119 -11.74 4.62 -12.69
CA ASN A 119 -13.11 4.38 -12.24
C ASN A 119 -14.05 4.50 -13.44
N HIS A 120 -13.92 5.56 -14.23
CA HIS A 120 -14.67 5.74 -15.46
C HIS A 120 -14.51 4.54 -16.39
N ILE A 121 -13.27 4.10 -16.67
CA ILE A 121 -13.01 2.96 -17.56
C ILE A 121 -13.59 1.63 -17.02
N ILE A 122 -13.70 1.45 -15.71
CA ILE A 122 -14.24 0.22 -15.13
C ILE A 122 -15.78 0.27 -15.07
N PHE A 123 -16.35 1.36 -14.53
CA PHE A 123 -17.74 1.41 -14.10
C PHE A 123 -18.68 2.11 -15.09
N ASP A 124 -18.21 3.14 -15.79
CA ASP A 124 -19.11 4.10 -16.46
C ASP A 124 -18.91 4.19 -17.98
N CYS A 125 -17.73 3.83 -18.48
CA CYS A 125 -17.36 4.07 -19.87
C CYS A 125 -18.11 3.12 -20.83
N PRO A 126 -18.89 3.66 -21.79
CA PRO A 126 -19.62 2.83 -22.75
C PRO A 126 -18.68 2.05 -23.69
N GLU A 127 -17.51 2.60 -24.03
CA GLU A 127 -16.54 1.96 -24.93
C GLU A 127 -15.84 0.75 -24.30
N SER A 128 -15.68 0.73 -22.97
CA SER A 128 -15.07 -0.39 -22.25
C SER A 128 -16.09 -1.35 -21.64
N ARG A 129 -17.39 -1.02 -21.63
CA ARG A 129 -18.47 -1.77 -20.96
C ARG A 129 -18.42 -3.28 -21.25
N ASN A 130 -18.34 -3.67 -22.51
CA ASN A 130 -18.33 -5.09 -22.90
C ASN A 130 -17.09 -5.83 -22.36
N LYS A 131 -15.96 -5.12 -22.23
CA LYS A 131 -14.71 -5.68 -21.70
C LYS A 131 -14.69 -5.70 -20.18
N SER A 132 -15.34 -4.72 -19.52
CA SER A 132 -15.39 -4.62 -18.06
C SER A 132 -16.45 -5.52 -17.43
N GLU A 133 -17.43 -6.01 -18.19
CA GLU A 133 -18.52 -6.87 -17.71
C GLU A 133 -18.05 -8.01 -16.79
N TYR A 134 -16.99 -8.74 -17.18
CA TYR A 134 -16.47 -9.84 -16.36
C TYR A 134 -15.88 -9.40 -15.02
N LEU A 135 -15.30 -8.19 -14.97
CA LEU A 135 -14.83 -7.58 -13.73
C LEU A 135 -16.02 -7.07 -12.91
N LEU A 136 -16.97 -6.37 -13.53
CA LEU A 136 -18.15 -5.82 -12.87
C LEU A 136 -19.00 -6.90 -12.22
N ASN A 137 -19.30 -8.00 -12.94
CA ASN A 137 -20.05 -9.13 -12.39
C ASN A 137 -19.34 -9.76 -11.18
N PHE A 138 -18.01 -9.83 -11.21
CA PHE A 138 -17.24 -10.28 -10.06
C PHE A 138 -17.32 -9.29 -8.88
N LEU A 139 -17.24 -7.99 -9.16
CA LEU A 139 -17.35 -6.95 -8.13
C LEU A 139 -18.71 -6.98 -7.44
N LEU A 140 -19.80 -7.04 -8.21
CA LEU A 140 -21.17 -7.13 -7.71
C LEU A 140 -21.37 -8.36 -6.82
N LYS A 141 -20.86 -9.52 -7.24
CA LYS A 141 -20.96 -10.77 -6.47
C LYS A 141 -20.12 -10.73 -5.19
N LYS A 142 -18.93 -10.15 -5.25
CA LYS A 142 -17.96 -10.19 -4.15
C LYS A 142 -18.17 -9.06 -3.13
N TYR A 143 -18.69 -7.93 -3.58
CA TYR A 143 -18.87 -6.73 -2.78
C TYR A 143 -20.31 -6.21 -2.90
N PRO A 144 -21.34 -7.04 -2.58
CA PRO A 144 -22.75 -6.71 -2.81
C PRO A 144 -23.24 -5.47 -2.04
N HIS A 145 -22.55 -5.11 -0.95
CA HIS A 145 -22.88 -3.95 -0.12
C HIS A 145 -21.89 -2.79 -0.28
N SER A 146 -20.91 -2.89 -1.19
CA SER A 146 -20.02 -1.76 -1.46
C SER A 146 -20.80 -0.74 -2.29
N SER A 147 -21.21 0.35 -1.65
CA SER A 147 -21.89 1.48 -2.30
C SER A 147 -20.97 2.32 -3.18
N THR A 148 -19.67 2.01 -3.21
CA THR A 148 -18.66 2.82 -3.86
C THR A 148 -18.20 2.14 -5.15
N ASN A 149 -18.60 2.69 -6.30
CA ASN A 149 -17.96 2.47 -7.60
C ASN A 149 -16.57 3.13 -7.62
N ASP A 150 -15.74 2.77 -6.64
CA ASP A 150 -14.41 3.32 -6.45
C ASP A 150 -13.40 2.20 -6.28
N ILE A 151 -12.68 1.93 -7.36
CA ILE A 151 -11.63 0.91 -7.39
C ILE A 151 -10.53 1.21 -6.37
N PHE A 152 -10.28 2.49 -6.05
CA PHE A 152 -9.23 2.84 -5.11
C PHE A 152 -9.53 2.31 -3.71
N LEU A 153 -10.80 2.33 -3.28
CA LEU A 153 -11.22 1.75 -2.01
C LEU A 153 -11.13 0.23 -2.02
N LEU A 154 -11.54 -0.41 -3.13
CA LEU A 154 -11.45 -1.86 -3.31
C LEU A 154 -9.99 -2.36 -3.32
N LEU A 155 -9.05 -1.50 -3.72
CA LEU A 155 -7.61 -1.79 -3.72
C LEU A 155 -6.91 -1.56 -2.37
N LYS A 156 -7.63 -1.21 -1.29
CA LYS A 156 -7.03 -1.20 0.07
C LYS A 156 -6.61 -2.61 0.51
N LYS A 157 -7.47 -3.60 0.28
CA LYS A 157 -7.22 -5.02 0.58
C LYS A 157 -7.68 -5.90 -0.58
N PRO A 158 -7.02 -5.82 -1.74
CA PRO A 158 -7.50 -6.47 -2.94
C PRO A 158 -7.38 -7.99 -2.82
N SER A 159 -8.38 -8.70 -3.36
CA SER A 159 -8.30 -10.15 -3.51
C SER A 159 -7.51 -10.52 -4.76
N VAL A 160 -6.91 -11.72 -4.79
CA VAL A 160 -6.18 -12.21 -5.98
C VAL A 160 -7.05 -12.17 -7.23
N GLY A 161 -8.32 -12.60 -7.11
CA GLY A 161 -9.28 -12.55 -8.21
C GLY A 161 -9.58 -11.14 -8.73
N LEU A 162 -9.54 -10.12 -7.85
CA LEU A 162 -9.70 -8.72 -8.27
C LEU A 162 -8.49 -8.27 -9.10
N CYS A 163 -7.28 -8.51 -8.59
CA CYS A 163 -6.03 -8.13 -9.29
C CYS A 163 -5.95 -8.75 -10.68
N ARG A 164 -6.27 -10.04 -10.80
CA ARG A 164 -6.20 -10.79 -12.06
C ARG A 164 -7.20 -10.28 -13.10
N ARG A 165 -8.41 -9.95 -12.68
CA ARG A 165 -9.45 -9.39 -13.56
C ARG A 165 -9.16 -7.95 -13.98
N LEU A 166 -8.61 -7.15 -13.07
CA LEU A 166 -8.12 -5.82 -13.41
C LEU A 166 -7.04 -5.90 -14.48
N LEU A 167 -6.07 -6.80 -14.32
CA LEU A 167 -5.03 -7.03 -15.33
C LEU A 167 -5.61 -7.45 -16.67
N ALA A 168 -6.56 -8.40 -16.66
CA ALA A 168 -7.23 -8.86 -17.87
C ALA A 168 -7.98 -7.72 -18.59
N LEU A 169 -8.66 -6.84 -17.85
CA LEU A 169 -9.33 -5.66 -18.40
C LEU A 169 -8.32 -4.68 -19.03
N PHE A 170 -7.25 -4.34 -18.33
CA PHE A 170 -6.24 -3.41 -18.86
C PHE A 170 -5.60 -3.95 -20.14
N LYS A 171 -5.33 -5.26 -20.19
CA LYS A 171 -4.83 -5.93 -21.40
C LYS A 171 -5.85 -5.90 -22.54
N SER A 172 -7.13 -6.19 -22.28
CA SER A 172 -8.16 -6.18 -23.34
C SER A 172 -8.43 -4.78 -23.90
N LEU A 173 -8.13 -3.74 -23.13
CA LEU A 173 -8.17 -2.34 -23.56
C LEU A 173 -6.89 -1.88 -24.28
N GLY A 174 -5.86 -2.72 -24.37
CA GLY A 174 -4.58 -2.36 -24.99
C GLY A 174 -3.76 -1.34 -24.18
N ILE A 175 -4.09 -1.15 -22.90
CA ILE A 175 -3.41 -0.20 -22.02
C ILE A 175 -2.11 -0.84 -21.55
N ARG A 176 -0.98 -0.21 -21.91
CA ARG A 176 0.34 -0.69 -21.48
C ARG A 176 0.54 -0.53 -19.99
N LEU A 177 1.19 -1.53 -19.39
CA LEU A 177 1.41 -1.62 -17.95
C LEU A 177 2.52 -0.77 -17.40
#